data_AF-A0AAW2VDY8-F1
#
_entry.id   AF-A0AAW2VDY8-F1
#
_cell.length_a   1.000
_cell.length_b   1.000
_cell.length_c   1.000
_cell.angle_alpha   90.00
_cell.angle_beta   90.00
_cell.angle_gamma   90.00
#
_symmetry.space_group_name_H-M   'P 1'
#
loop_
_entity.id
_entity.type
_entity.pdbx_description
1 polymer ?
#
loop_
_entity_poly.entity_id
_entity_poly.type
_entity_poly.pdbx_seq_one_letter_code
_entity_poly.pdbx_strand_id
1 'polypeptide(L)'
;MERRADTLALIDNYCKEWGFFQLINHGISKELLDRVKKVATECYKLEREASFKNSKPVKLLNELLGKEDEKENVDWEDVFLLSNENDEEWPSKTLGFK
;
A
#
# COMPACT_ATOMS: atom_id res chain seq x y z
N MET A 1 22.08 -11.27 26.13
CA MET A 1 21.74 -12.55 25.50
C MET A 1 20.27 -12.88 25.67
N GLU A 2 19.71 -12.78 26.87
CA GLU A 2 18.29 -13.03 27.21
C GLU A 2 17.29 -12.31 26.28
N ARG A 3 17.35 -10.97 26.17
CA ARG A 3 16.45 -10.18 25.29
C ARG A 3 16.43 -10.61 23.82
N ARG A 4 17.53 -11.15 23.29
CA ARG A 4 17.59 -11.63 21.90
C ARG A 4 16.85 -12.96 21.75
N ALA A 5 17.01 -13.86 22.72
CA ALA A 5 16.32 -15.13 22.74
C ALA A 5 14.80 -14.93 22.85
N ASP A 6 14.36 -14.04 23.74
CA ASP A 6 12.94 -13.72 23.92
C ASP A 6 12.33 -13.12 22.64
N THR A 7 13.04 -12.19 22.00
CA THR A 7 12.58 -11.59 20.74
C THR A 7 12.44 -12.62 19.62
N LEU A 8 13.38 -13.58 19.53
CA LEU A 8 13.27 -14.67 18.55
C LEU A 8 12.11 -15.61 18.85
N ALA A 9 11.86 -15.93 20.12
CA ALA A 9 10.72 -16.76 20.51
C ALA A 9 9.38 -16.08 20.15
N LEU A 10 9.29 -14.76 20.33
CA LEU A 10 8.13 -13.98 19.88
C LEU A 10 7.97 -14.04 18.37
N ILE A 11 9.03 -13.81 17.60
CA ILE A 11 8.98 -13.86 16.12
C ILE A 11 8.52 -15.25 15.65
N ASP A 12 9.09 -16.33 16.21
CA ASP A 12 8.69 -17.71 15.89
C ASP A 12 7.20 -17.95 16.16
N ASN A 13 6.72 -17.51 17.33
CA ASN A 13 5.31 -17.62 17.70
C ASN A 13 4.39 -16.81 16.77
N TYR A 14 4.74 -15.56 16.43
CA TYR A 14 3.93 -14.74 15.53
C TYR A 14 3.89 -15.30 14.10
N CYS A 15 5.00 -15.85 13.62
CA CYS A 15 5.03 -16.53 12.31
C CYS A 15 4.09 -17.74 12.27
N LYS A 16 4.01 -18.53 13.36
CA LYS A 16 3.20 -19.75 13.42
C LYS A 16 1.72 -19.48 13.67
N GLU A 17 1.41 -18.61 14.62
CA GLU A 17 0.05 -18.44 15.13
C GLU A 17 -0.72 -17.30 14.44
N TRP A 18 -0.02 -16.31 13.88
CA TRP A 18 -0.64 -15.10 13.34
C TRP A 18 -0.35 -14.84 11.87
N GLY A 19 0.84 -15.23 11.38
CA GLY A 19 1.28 -14.94 10.01
C GLY A 19 1.71 -13.48 9.77
N PHE A 20 1.66 -12.62 10.79
CA PHE A 20 2.10 -11.22 10.71
C PHE A 20 2.47 -10.65 12.10
N PHE A 21 3.37 -9.65 12.12
CA PHE A 21 3.71 -8.87 13.30
C PHE A 21 4.22 -7.49 12.91
N GLN A 22 4.12 -6.51 13.82
CA GLN A 22 4.70 -5.18 13.64
C GLN A 22 6.11 -5.14 14.25
N LEU A 23 7.09 -4.66 13.48
CA LEU A 23 8.45 -4.41 13.95
C LEU A 23 8.64 -2.93 14.27
N ILE A 24 8.89 -2.61 15.54
CA ILE A 24 9.29 -1.27 15.97
C ILE A 24 10.81 -1.22 16.17
N ASN A 25 11.39 0.00 16.21
CA ASN A 25 12.84 0.20 16.32
C ASN A 25 13.64 -0.49 15.19
N HIS A 26 13.06 -0.54 13.99
CA HIS A 26 13.62 -1.20 12.80
C HIS A 26 14.87 -0.52 12.20
N GLY A 27 15.33 0.61 12.73
CA GLY A 27 16.52 1.33 12.23
C GLY A 27 16.30 2.22 11.00
N ILE A 28 15.23 2.01 10.22
CA ILE A 28 14.81 2.92 9.14
C ILE A 28 14.52 4.32 9.71
N SER A 29 15.08 5.36 9.10
CA SER A 29 14.92 6.74 9.57
C SER A 29 13.48 7.23 9.42
N LYS A 30 13.02 8.00 10.41
CA LYS A 30 11.68 8.61 10.37
C LYS A 30 11.52 9.55 9.18
N GLU A 31 12.57 10.32 8.87
CA GLU A 31 12.59 11.22 7.71
C GLU A 31 12.33 10.48 6.39
N LEU A 32 12.93 9.29 6.19
CA LEU A 32 12.69 8.49 5.00
C LEU A 32 11.23 8.00 4.94
N LEU A 33 10.68 7.51 6.06
CA LEU A 33 9.28 7.07 6.12
C LEU A 33 8.31 8.22 5.81
N ASP A 34 8.59 9.42 6.34
CA ASP A 34 7.77 10.61 6.09
C ASP A 34 7.86 11.05 4.62
N ARG A 35 9.05 10.96 4.00
CA ARG A 35 9.23 11.20 2.56
C ARG A 35 8.45 10.20 1.72
N VAL A 36 8.54 8.89 2.00
CA VAL A 36 7.81 7.84 1.26
C VAL A 36 6.30 8.10 1.30
N LYS A 37 5.74 8.39 2.49
CA LYS A 37 4.32 8.74 2.64
C LYS A 37 3.93 9.96 1.81
N LYS A 38 4.77 11.00 1.84
CA LYS A 38 4.54 12.24 1.09
C LYS A 38 4.49 11.97 -0.42
N VAL A 39 5.54 11.35 -0.98
CA VAL A 39 5.63 11.14 -2.43
C VAL A 39 4.58 10.14 -2.93
N ALA A 40 4.22 9.11 -2.15
CA ALA A 40 3.13 8.21 -2.50
C ALA A 40 1.77 8.94 -2.55
N THR A 41 1.51 9.83 -1.59
CA THR A 41 0.28 10.65 -1.56
C THR A 41 0.23 11.63 -2.73
N GLU A 42 1.35 12.29 -3.03
CA GLU A 42 1.45 13.22 -4.17
C GLU A 42 1.29 12.49 -5.50
N CYS A 43 1.90 11.31 -5.65
CA CYS A 43 1.75 10.44 -6.81
C CYS A 43 0.30 10.05 -7.05
N TYR A 44 -0.42 9.61 -6.02
CA TYR A 44 -1.83 9.29 -6.18
C TYR A 44 -2.62 10.50 -6.71
N LYS A 45 -2.48 11.67 -6.07
CA LYS A 45 -3.21 12.89 -6.45
C LYS A 45 -2.88 13.38 -7.86
N LEU A 46 -1.61 13.39 -8.22
CA LEU A 46 -1.13 13.97 -9.49
C LEU A 46 -1.26 13.02 -10.67
N GLU A 47 -1.01 11.73 -10.47
CA GLU A 47 -0.83 10.78 -11.57
C GLU A 47 -1.96 9.74 -11.65
N ARG A 48 -2.64 9.43 -10.54
CA ARG A 48 -3.55 8.28 -10.45
C ARG A 48 -5.02 8.65 -10.28
N GLU A 49 -5.31 9.66 -9.46
CA GLU A 49 -6.66 9.98 -8.98
C GLU A 49 -7.66 10.20 -10.12
N ALA A 50 -7.26 10.92 -11.17
CA ALA A 50 -8.12 11.16 -12.33
C ALA A 50 -8.47 9.85 -13.08
N SER A 51 -7.52 8.92 -13.19
CA SER A 51 -7.76 7.61 -13.80
C SER A 51 -8.66 6.75 -12.91
N PHE A 52 -8.37 6.72 -11.61
CA PHE A 52 -9.16 5.96 -10.63
C PHE A 52 -10.62 6.41 -10.59
N LYS A 53 -10.90 7.73 -10.63
CA LYS A 53 -12.28 8.26 -10.71
C LYS A 53 -13.05 7.81 -11.95
N ASN A 54 -12.36 7.39 -13.00
CA ASN A 54 -12.96 6.87 -14.25
C ASN A 54 -12.88 5.34 -14.37
N SER A 55 -12.41 4.66 -13.32
CA SER A 55 -12.17 3.22 -13.29
C SER A 55 -13.47 2.39 -13.18
N LYS A 56 -13.34 1.07 -13.38
CA LYS A 56 -14.44 0.12 -13.23
C LYS A 56 -15.02 0.12 -11.80
N PRO A 57 -14.23 0.05 -10.71
CA PRO A 57 -14.77 0.13 -9.35
C PRO A 57 -15.69 1.34 -9.12
N VAL A 58 -15.27 2.53 -9.58
CA VAL A 58 -16.05 3.78 -9.40
C VAL A 58 -17.32 3.78 -10.23
N LYS A 59 -17.26 3.34 -11.49
CA LYS A 59 -18.44 3.23 -12.37
C LYS A 59 -19.46 2.26 -11.80
N LEU A 60 -18.98 1.10 -11.35
CA LEU A 60 -19.82 0.08 -10.77
C LEU A 60 -20.50 0.55 -9.47
N LEU A 61 -19.77 1.25 -8.59
CA LEU A 61 -20.39 1.86 -7.41
C LEU A 61 -21.54 2.80 -7.80
N ASN A 62 -21.32 3.67 -8.80
CA ASN A 62 -22.36 4.59 -9.26
C ASN A 62 -23.59 3.87 -9.84
N GLU A 63 -23.42 2.73 -10.50
CA GLU A 63 -24.51 1.91 -11.05
C GLU A 63 -25.30 1.15 -9.97
N LEU A 64 -24.62 0.78 -8.88
CA LEU A 64 -25.22 0.08 -7.73
C LEU A 64 -25.87 1.02 -6.72
N LEU A 65 -25.69 2.34 -6.84
CA LEU A 65 -26.37 3.32 -5.98
C LEU A 65 -27.89 3.13 -6.06
N GLY A 66 -28.51 2.72 -4.95
CA GLY A 66 -29.95 2.46 -4.85
C GLY A 66 -30.38 1.03 -5.20
N LYS A 67 -29.43 0.13 -5.44
CA LYS A 67 -29.68 -1.31 -5.68
C LYS A 67 -28.98 -2.14 -4.60
N GLU A 68 -29.58 -2.21 -3.42
CA GLU A 68 -28.98 -2.82 -2.22
C GLU A 68 -28.69 -4.33 -2.35
N ASP A 69 -29.34 -5.02 -3.29
CA ASP A 69 -29.25 -6.48 -3.47
C ASP A 69 -28.23 -6.93 -4.53
N GLU A 70 -27.68 -6.02 -5.34
CA GLU A 70 -26.66 -6.36 -6.35
C GLU A 70 -25.26 -6.25 -5.72
N LYS A 71 -24.57 -7.39 -5.58
CA LYS A 71 -23.19 -7.46 -5.07
C LYS A 71 -22.24 -7.88 -6.18
N GLU A 72 -21.18 -7.11 -6.34
CA GLU A 72 -20.11 -7.38 -7.29
C GLU A 72 -18.78 -7.56 -6.55
N ASN A 73 -17.94 -8.45 -7.08
CA ASN A 73 -16.67 -8.82 -6.47
C ASN A 73 -15.54 -8.02 -7.11
N VAL A 74 -15.45 -6.73 -6.75
CA VAL A 74 -14.43 -5.80 -7.26
C VAL A 74 -13.81 -5.06 -6.10
N ASP A 75 -12.48 -5.08 -6.03
CA ASP A 75 -11.73 -4.33 -5.04
C ASP A 75 -11.74 -2.82 -5.35
N TRP A 76 -12.03 -2.03 -4.33
CA TRP A 76 -11.96 -0.57 -4.40
C TRP A 76 -10.52 -0.11 -4.19
N GLU A 77 -9.68 -0.29 -5.22
CA GLU A 77 -8.26 0.03 -5.13
C GLU A 77 -7.65 0.50 -6.45
N ASP A 78 -6.56 1.27 -6.33
CA ASP A 78 -5.63 1.56 -7.42
C ASP A 78 -4.25 1.05 -6.99
N VAL A 79 -3.70 0.11 -7.75
CA VAL A 79 -2.45 -0.58 -7.42
C VAL A 79 -1.48 -0.49 -8.60
N PHE A 80 -0.23 -0.22 -8.29
CA PHE A 80 0.89 -0.38 -9.20
C PHE A 80 2.09 -0.94 -8.44
N LEU A 81 2.93 -1.71 -9.13
CA LEU A 81 4.09 -2.37 -8.54
C LEU A 81 5.35 -1.55 -8.82
N LEU A 82 6.21 -1.41 -7.80
CA LEU A 82 7.56 -0.89 -7.97
C LEU A 82 8.54 -2.06 -7.81
N SER A 83 9.25 -2.38 -8.88
CA SER A 83 10.30 -3.39 -8.90
C SER A 83 11.53 -2.87 -9.66
N ASN A 84 12.66 -3.54 -9.47
CA ASN A 84 13.88 -3.23 -10.23
C ASN A 84 13.73 -3.54 -11.73
N GLU A 85 12.74 -4.36 -12.09
CA GLU A 85 12.49 -4.79 -13.46
C GLU A 85 11.60 -3.80 -14.24
N ASN A 86 10.97 -2.84 -13.56
CA ASN A 86 10.03 -1.91 -14.16
C ASN A 86 10.29 -0.43 -13.84
N ASP A 87 11.55 -0.04 -13.54
CA ASP A 87 11.91 1.36 -13.26
C ASP A 87 11.39 2.33 -14.34
N GLU A 88 11.43 1.94 -15.62
CA GLU A 88 10.89 2.76 -16.71
C GLU A 88 9.39 3.09 -16.57
N GLU A 89 8.63 2.24 -15.87
CA GLU A 89 7.20 2.39 -15.60
C GLU A 89 6.89 3.12 -14.29
N TRP A 90 7.90 3.42 -13.47
CA TRP A 90 7.68 4.13 -12.21
C TRP A 90 7.11 5.53 -12.45
N PRO A 91 6.25 6.03 -11.54
CA PRO A 91 5.73 7.40 -11.59
C PRO A 91 6.83 8.43 -11.83
N SER A 92 6.64 9.26 -12.85
CA SER A 92 7.67 10.18 -13.36
C SER A 92 7.26 11.65 -13.24
N LYS A 93 5.97 11.94 -13.03
CA LYS A 93 5.50 13.33 -12.89
C LYS A 93 5.62 13.82 -11.45
N THR A 94 5.68 12.91 -10.48
CA THR A 94 5.84 13.23 -9.06
C THR A 94 7.31 13.43 -8.71
N LEU A 95 7.64 14.65 -8.31
CA LEU A 95 9.02 15.01 -7.96
C LEU A 95 9.50 14.20 -6.75
N GLY A 96 10.69 13.61 -6.87
CA GLY A 96 11.31 12.84 -5.79
C GLY A 96 10.72 11.45 -5.57
N PHE A 97 9.89 10.97 -6.51
CA PHE A 97 9.44 9.58 -6.55
C PHE A 97 10.54 8.64 -7.06
N LYS A 98 11.28 9.06 -8.09
CA LYS A 98 12.55 8.46 -8.53
C LYS A 98 13.72 9.04 -7.75
#